data_AF-A0A5B0KPW6-F1
#
_entry.id   AF-A0A5B0KPW6-F1
#
_cell.length_a   1.000
_cell.length_b   1.000
_cell.length_c   1.000
_cell.angle_alpha   90.00
_cell.angle_beta   90.00
_cell.angle_gamma   90.00
#
_symmetry.space_group_name_H-M   'P 1'
#
loop_
_entity.id
_entity.type
_entity.pdbx_description
1 polymer ?
#
loop_
_entity_poly.entity_id
_entity_poly.type
_entity_poly.pdbx_seq_one_letter_code
_entity_poly.pdbx_strand_id
1 'polypeptide(L)'
;MGQRSDDPPGDPRWSAAARLATQLDRILERFPPHSEARAAAIDDLAARLRRTPQTIRSYLRKYGKRRLVRDLLRDDSGRGPRLPPETEGIVKAILDEKHLTPEGCSLNEAMIVINGRLEQAGLKPVSFNTVKNRLWKHWTAEEVARRRGDRTAARKHRRRGGALVPDYPLQVCQIDETEIDVLAVDDAGNLLRRLWVIVLVDVLTHMILGFWLWPRSANREAIGLCLQHAIRPKGAYFQKFGIEATDVFGRPERIISDRAAWYKSLQDNRSLEDLRVVVEPRRGEPHIRGVVERLQGSINQQLRKGRGQTGRSVADRGDYPAAKRACLTYEQIETAVAITAFRICNGEMDEKTRKRPDLEWAKHACRIPEHLLTVDWEAVQLAFLPERACRLSSKGIPAFGLTYWEDENPRLAELYANRGRDSLRIKVNRNDVSHIYVRHPLWESWVAVPRADGLLTPLTAWELEAQKERERAEAETSWMERGKSREMVDAALTPTAGTGRKPRVSRKAASEAVAARVAGDAPKPHAAEMALNRLKTSGDGLGRLPVVDDCFDVEPWGKA
;
A
#
# COMPACT_ATOMS: atom_id res chain seq x y z
N MET A 1 -0.55 -47.56 4.04
CA MET A 1 -1.20 -47.01 2.85
C MET A 1 -0.28 -45.95 2.25
N GLY A 2 0.52 -46.31 1.25
CA GLY A 2 1.42 -45.38 0.56
C GLY A 2 0.68 -44.67 -0.57
N GLN A 3 0.79 -43.35 -0.63
CA GLN A 3 0.30 -42.55 -1.76
C GLN A 3 0.99 -43.05 -3.04
N ARG A 4 0.19 -43.56 -3.98
CA ARG A 4 0.65 -43.92 -5.32
C ARG A 4 0.70 -42.63 -6.14
N SER A 5 1.86 -42.32 -6.70
CA SER A 5 2.05 -41.23 -7.64
C SER A 5 1.13 -41.45 -8.84
N ASP A 6 0.27 -40.48 -9.13
CA ASP A 6 -0.33 -40.37 -10.45
C ASP A 6 0.81 -39.98 -11.41
N ASP A 7 1.25 -40.93 -12.23
CA ASP A 7 2.29 -40.69 -13.23
C ASP A 7 1.78 -39.69 -14.29
N PRO A 8 2.60 -38.72 -14.74
CA PRO A 8 2.18 -37.67 -15.67
C PRO A 8 1.81 -38.24 -17.06
N PRO A 9 0.94 -37.54 -17.82
CA PRO A 9 0.58 -37.92 -19.19
C PRO A 9 1.83 -37.89 -20.08
N GLY A 10 2.32 -39.07 -20.46
CA GLY A 10 3.54 -39.25 -21.25
C GLY A 10 4.45 -40.38 -20.79
N ASP A 11 4.17 -41.03 -19.65
CA ASP A 11 5.01 -42.14 -19.17
C ASP A 11 4.99 -43.34 -20.15
N PRO A 12 6.17 -43.83 -20.62
CA PRO A 12 6.28 -45.04 -21.44
C PRO A 12 5.61 -46.26 -20.81
N ARG A 13 5.61 -46.36 -19.47
CA ARG A 13 4.98 -47.43 -18.69
C ARG A 13 3.45 -47.34 -18.77
N TRP A 14 2.90 -46.14 -18.62
CA TRP A 14 1.47 -45.90 -18.78
C TRP A 14 1.02 -46.21 -20.21
N SER A 15 1.79 -45.77 -21.20
CA SER A 15 1.52 -46.04 -22.60
C SER A 15 1.54 -47.54 -22.93
N ALA A 16 2.48 -48.29 -22.33
CA ALA A 16 2.52 -49.74 -22.47
C ALA A 16 1.33 -50.43 -21.77
N ALA A 17 0.95 -49.98 -20.58
CA ALA A 17 -0.22 -50.47 -19.86
C ALA A 17 -1.52 -50.16 -20.60
N ALA A 18 -1.65 -48.99 -21.21
CA ALA A 18 -2.80 -48.58 -22.02
C ALA A 18 -2.94 -49.44 -23.28
N ARG A 19 -1.84 -49.71 -24.00
CA ARG A 19 -1.84 -50.64 -25.15
C ARG A 19 -2.28 -52.05 -24.74
N LEU A 20 -1.80 -52.53 -23.59
CA LEU A 20 -2.21 -53.82 -23.05
C LEU A 20 -3.70 -53.82 -22.70
N ALA A 21 -4.21 -52.77 -22.07
CA ALA A 21 -5.62 -52.61 -21.74
C ALA A 21 -6.52 -52.72 -22.99
N THR A 22 -6.18 -52.01 -24.08
CA THR A 22 -6.91 -52.10 -25.35
C THR A 22 -6.96 -53.53 -25.91
N GLN A 23 -5.88 -54.29 -25.77
CA GLN A 23 -5.84 -55.68 -26.21
C GLN A 23 -6.69 -56.60 -25.32
N LEU A 24 -6.74 -56.33 -24.01
CA LEU A 24 -7.58 -57.08 -23.06
C LEU A 24 -9.07 -56.75 -23.24
N ASP A 25 -9.43 -55.49 -23.53
CA ASP A 25 -10.81 -55.09 -23.81
C ASP A 25 -11.37 -55.83 -25.04
N ARG A 26 -10.58 -55.95 -26.11
CA ARG A 26 -10.97 -56.73 -27.29
C ARG A 26 -11.30 -58.18 -26.95
N ILE A 27 -10.57 -58.80 -26.02
CA ILE A 27 -10.85 -60.17 -25.57
C ILE A 27 -12.11 -60.21 -24.71
N LEU A 28 -12.30 -59.22 -23.84
CA LEU A 28 -13.45 -59.13 -22.94
C LEU A 28 -14.77 -58.87 -23.66
N GLU A 29 -14.75 -58.10 -24.76
CA GLU A 29 -15.93 -57.71 -25.54
C GLU A 29 -16.31 -58.74 -26.59
N ARG A 30 -15.32 -59.36 -27.24
CA ARG A 30 -15.56 -60.27 -28.36
C ARG A 30 -15.87 -61.70 -27.94
N PHE A 31 -15.42 -62.13 -26.75
CA PHE A 31 -15.54 -63.53 -26.34
C PHE A 31 -16.20 -63.68 -24.97
N PRO A 32 -17.28 -64.48 -24.87
CA PRO A 32 -17.94 -64.73 -23.60
C PRO A 32 -17.01 -65.44 -22.62
N PRO A 33 -17.20 -65.25 -21.30
CA PRO A 33 -16.42 -65.92 -20.27
C PRO A 33 -16.53 -67.45 -20.41
N HIS A 34 -15.45 -68.17 -20.09
CA HIS A 34 -15.36 -69.64 -20.14
C HIS A 34 -15.57 -70.30 -21.52
N SER A 35 -15.45 -69.55 -22.63
CA SER A 35 -15.48 -70.11 -23.99
C SER A 35 -14.10 -70.59 -24.47
N GLU A 36 -14.07 -71.65 -25.28
CA GLU A 36 -12.84 -72.10 -25.96
C GLU A 36 -12.25 -71.01 -26.86
N ALA A 37 -13.10 -70.22 -27.52
CA ALA A 37 -12.68 -69.06 -28.32
C ALA A 37 -11.92 -68.02 -27.50
N ARG A 38 -12.31 -67.81 -26.23
CA ARG A 38 -11.59 -66.91 -25.30
C ARG A 38 -10.27 -67.50 -24.85
N ALA A 39 -10.19 -68.81 -24.63
CA ALA A 39 -8.93 -69.48 -24.31
C ALA A 39 -7.92 -69.35 -25.46
N ALA A 40 -8.36 -69.61 -26.70
CA ALA A 40 -7.54 -69.42 -27.90
C ALA A 40 -7.07 -67.96 -28.07
N ALA A 41 -7.95 -66.97 -27.81
CA ALA A 41 -7.58 -65.55 -27.87
C ALA A 41 -6.57 -65.14 -26.80
N ILE A 42 -6.61 -65.76 -25.60
CA ILE A 42 -5.62 -65.55 -24.55
C ILE A 42 -4.27 -66.13 -24.96
N ASP A 43 -4.26 -67.31 -25.58
CA ASP A 43 -3.03 -67.97 -26.02
C ASP A 43 -2.37 -67.23 -27.20
N ASP A 44 -3.17 -66.72 -28.15
CA ASP A 44 -2.70 -65.83 -29.23
C ASP A 44 -2.07 -64.54 -28.68
N LEU A 45 -2.75 -63.88 -27.74
CA LEU A 45 -2.22 -62.65 -27.12
C LEU A 45 -0.94 -62.94 -26.33
N ALA A 46 -0.87 -64.07 -25.63
CA ALA A 46 0.30 -64.52 -24.91
C ALA A 46 1.50 -64.72 -25.85
N ALA A 47 1.28 -65.36 -27.00
CA ALA A 47 2.30 -65.55 -28.04
C ALA A 47 2.79 -64.20 -28.61
N ARG A 48 1.88 -63.30 -28.97
CA ARG A 48 2.23 -61.97 -29.52
C ARG A 48 3.06 -61.12 -28.55
N LEU A 49 2.73 -61.18 -27.25
CA LEU A 49 3.44 -60.42 -26.22
C LEU A 49 4.67 -61.14 -25.64
N ARG A 50 4.99 -62.36 -26.14
CA ARG A 50 6.03 -63.25 -25.61
C ARG A 50 5.89 -63.46 -24.09
N ARG A 51 4.67 -63.72 -23.63
CA ARG A 51 4.31 -63.98 -22.23
C ARG A 51 3.62 -65.34 -22.10
N THR A 52 3.51 -65.84 -20.88
CA THR A 52 2.74 -67.07 -20.62
C THR A 52 1.24 -66.78 -20.60
N PRO A 53 0.38 -67.71 -21.04
CA PRO A 53 -1.08 -67.57 -20.93
C PRO A 53 -1.55 -67.25 -19.51
N GLN A 54 -0.85 -67.79 -18.51
CA GLN A 54 -1.13 -67.53 -17.10
C GLN A 54 -0.85 -66.07 -16.69
N THR A 55 0.11 -65.41 -17.33
CA THR A 55 0.37 -63.98 -17.15
C THR A 55 -0.78 -63.15 -17.71
N ILE A 56 -1.29 -63.50 -18.89
CA ILE A 56 -2.44 -62.81 -19.50
C ILE A 56 -3.71 -63.03 -18.66
N ARG A 57 -3.94 -64.25 -18.14
CA ARG A 57 -5.03 -64.53 -17.19
C ARG A 57 -4.90 -63.72 -15.90
N SER A 58 -3.69 -63.52 -15.39
CA SER A 58 -3.42 -62.65 -14.23
C SER A 58 -3.75 -61.18 -14.54
N TYR A 59 -3.38 -60.67 -15.71
CA TYR A 59 -3.76 -59.33 -16.16
C TYR A 59 -5.27 -59.17 -16.32
N LEU A 60 -5.96 -60.14 -16.94
CA LEU A 60 -7.42 -60.13 -17.03
C LEU A 60 -8.08 -60.13 -15.64
N ARG A 61 -7.51 -60.84 -14.67
CA ARG A 61 -8.01 -60.85 -13.29
C ARG A 61 -7.83 -59.50 -12.59
N LYS A 62 -6.66 -58.87 -12.78
CA LYS A 62 -6.36 -57.54 -12.21
C LYS A 62 -7.19 -56.43 -12.86
N TYR A 63 -7.30 -56.45 -14.19
CA TYR A 63 -8.10 -55.49 -14.97
C TYR A 63 -9.60 -55.65 -14.70
N GLY A 64 -10.06 -56.91 -14.59
CA GLY A 64 -11.35 -57.29 -14.02
C GLY A 64 -12.55 -56.53 -14.60
N LYS A 65 -13.56 -56.28 -13.75
CA LYS A 65 -14.73 -55.46 -14.09
C LYS A 65 -14.44 -53.95 -14.08
N ARG A 66 -13.36 -53.52 -13.41
CA ARG A 66 -13.04 -52.10 -13.21
C ARG A 66 -12.43 -51.44 -14.46
N ARG A 67 -11.80 -52.23 -15.33
CA ARG A 67 -11.20 -51.81 -16.61
C ARG A 67 -10.27 -50.59 -16.46
N LEU A 68 -9.47 -50.55 -15.39
CA LEU A 68 -8.54 -49.45 -15.14
C LEU A 68 -7.13 -49.80 -15.63
N VAL A 69 -6.53 -48.93 -16.45
CA VAL A 69 -5.15 -49.05 -16.95
C VAL A 69 -4.13 -49.16 -15.82
N ARG A 70 -4.36 -48.45 -14.70
CA ARG A 70 -3.47 -48.44 -13.54
C ARG A 70 -3.29 -49.82 -12.88
N ASP A 71 -4.25 -50.72 -13.03
CA ASP A 71 -4.20 -52.08 -12.43
C ASP A 71 -3.22 -53.01 -13.20
N LEU A 72 -2.79 -52.58 -14.39
CA LEU A 72 -1.82 -53.27 -15.24
C LEU A 72 -0.39 -52.73 -15.06
N LEU A 73 -0.20 -51.68 -14.26
CA LEU A 73 1.12 -51.17 -13.91
C LEU A 73 1.87 -52.17 -13.04
N ARG A 74 3.18 -52.27 -13.27
CA ARG A 74 4.07 -53.17 -12.55
C ARG A 74 4.38 -52.56 -11.18
N ASP A 75 4.06 -53.26 -10.10
CA ASP A 75 4.31 -52.79 -8.74
C ASP A 75 5.78 -53.06 -8.34
N ASP A 76 6.63 -52.05 -8.52
CA ASP A 76 8.06 -52.09 -8.18
C ASP A 76 8.32 -51.69 -6.70
N SER A 77 7.28 -51.39 -5.92
CA SER A 77 7.36 -50.67 -4.63
C SER A 77 7.91 -51.46 -3.42
N GLY A 78 8.70 -52.52 -3.64
CA GLY A 78 9.16 -53.40 -2.55
C GLY A 78 10.56 -54.01 -2.68
N ARG A 79 11.36 -53.69 -3.70
CA ARG A 79 12.67 -54.33 -3.96
C ARG A 79 13.88 -53.52 -3.45
N GLY A 80 13.82 -52.99 -2.23
CA GLY A 80 15.01 -52.49 -1.54
C GLY A 80 15.65 -53.59 -0.69
N PRO A 81 17.00 -53.71 -0.62
CA PRO A 81 17.64 -54.67 0.27
C PRO A 81 17.27 -54.37 1.74
N ARG A 82 16.76 -55.39 2.43
CA ARG A 82 16.40 -55.33 3.86
C ARG A 82 17.70 -55.40 4.67
N LEU A 83 17.97 -54.36 5.46
CA LEU A 83 19.00 -54.48 6.50
C LEU A 83 18.45 -55.39 7.60
N PRO A 84 19.30 -56.18 8.27
CA PRO A 84 18.90 -56.86 9.49
C PRO A 84 18.36 -55.84 10.51
N PRO A 85 17.30 -56.19 11.27
CA PRO A 85 16.67 -55.27 12.21
C PRO A 85 17.64 -54.75 13.28
N GLU A 86 18.62 -55.58 13.68
CA GLU A 86 19.70 -55.19 14.61
C GLU A 86 20.61 -54.10 14.01
N THR A 87 21.03 -54.26 12.76
CA THR A 87 21.81 -53.23 12.03
C THR A 87 21.02 -51.93 11.88
N GLU A 88 19.72 -52.01 11.58
CA GLU A 88 18.85 -50.84 11.45
C GLU A 88 18.68 -50.12 12.81
N GLY A 89 18.58 -50.85 13.91
CA GLY A 89 18.55 -50.31 15.26
C GLY A 89 19.83 -49.53 15.63
N ILE A 90 21.01 -50.13 15.37
CA ILE A 90 22.31 -49.50 15.66
C ILE A 90 22.50 -48.22 14.84
N VAL A 91 22.21 -48.26 13.53
CA VAL A 91 22.30 -47.09 12.64
C VAL A 91 21.37 -45.97 13.12
N LYS A 92 20.12 -46.29 13.46
CA LYS A 92 19.14 -45.30 13.92
C LYS A 92 19.58 -44.65 15.24
N ALA A 93 20.01 -45.44 16.21
CA ALA A 93 20.42 -44.95 17.52
C ALA A 93 21.62 -43.99 17.44
N ILE A 94 22.63 -44.32 16.63
CA ILE A 94 23.84 -43.49 16.49
C ILE A 94 23.53 -42.19 15.74
N LEU A 95 22.67 -42.24 14.71
CA LEU A 95 22.24 -41.03 14.01
C LEU A 95 21.47 -40.10 14.96
N ASP A 96 20.57 -40.62 15.80
CA ASP A 96 19.85 -39.82 16.80
C ASP A 96 20.80 -39.22 17.86
N GLU A 97 21.75 -39.99 18.38
CA GLU A 97 22.63 -39.59 19.49
C GLU A 97 23.76 -38.64 19.06
N LYS A 98 24.38 -38.89 17.90
CA LYS A 98 25.64 -38.23 17.49
C LYS A 98 25.50 -37.27 16.32
N HIS A 99 24.54 -37.51 15.42
CA HIS A 99 24.38 -36.70 14.20
C HIS A 99 23.25 -35.67 14.31
N LEU A 100 22.14 -36.02 14.97
CA LEU A 100 20.93 -35.22 15.09
C LEU A 100 20.90 -34.36 16.36
N THR A 101 22.02 -33.72 16.69
CA THR A 101 22.19 -32.76 17.79
C THR A 101 22.72 -31.42 17.27
N PRO A 102 22.56 -30.30 18.01
CA PRO A 102 23.03 -28.99 17.56
C PRO A 102 24.55 -28.96 17.31
N GLU A 103 25.33 -29.64 18.15
CA GLU A 103 26.77 -29.85 18.01
C GLU A 103 27.12 -31.18 17.29
N GLY A 104 26.17 -31.73 16.53
CA GLY A 104 26.26 -33.07 15.94
C GLY A 104 27.36 -33.23 14.89
N CYS A 105 28.00 -34.39 14.88
CA CYS A 105 29.11 -34.73 14.00
C CYS A 105 28.66 -34.85 12.53
N SER A 106 29.62 -34.81 11.61
CA SER A 106 29.36 -35.03 10.18
C SER A 106 28.83 -36.45 9.92
N LEU A 107 28.12 -36.63 8.80
CA LEU A 107 27.57 -37.95 8.44
C LEU A 107 28.68 -39.01 8.21
N ASN A 108 29.88 -38.57 7.82
CA ASN A 108 31.06 -39.42 7.68
C ASN A 108 31.58 -39.89 9.04
N GLU A 109 31.68 -38.99 10.03
CA GLU A 109 32.07 -39.36 11.38
C GLU A 109 31.04 -40.29 12.04
N ALA A 110 29.75 -40.02 11.83
CA ALA A 110 28.69 -40.93 12.25
C ALA A 110 28.82 -42.31 11.60
N MET A 111 29.19 -42.40 10.32
CA MET A 111 29.43 -43.68 9.64
C MET A 111 30.59 -44.46 10.26
N ILE A 112 31.68 -43.79 10.65
CA ILE A 112 32.83 -44.43 11.32
C ILE A 112 32.38 -45.04 12.64
N VAL A 113 31.63 -44.30 13.45
CA VAL A 113 31.10 -44.78 14.74
C VAL A 113 30.09 -45.92 14.55
N ILE A 114 29.24 -45.84 13.51
CA ILE A 114 28.31 -46.91 13.13
C ILE A 114 29.06 -48.18 12.79
N ASN A 115 30.04 -48.13 11.89
CA ASN A 115 30.77 -49.32 11.47
C ASN A 115 31.60 -49.92 12.61
N GLY A 116 32.19 -49.09 13.48
CA GLY A 116 32.88 -49.59 14.68
C GLY A 116 31.95 -50.34 15.64
N ARG A 117 30.72 -49.84 15.88
CA ARG A 117 29.72 -50.54 16.70
C ARG A 117 29.17 -51.81 16.01
N LEU A 118 29.07 -51.81 14.68
CA LEU A 118 28.67 -53.00 13.92
C LEU A 118 29.73 -54.10 13.97
N GLU A 119 31.01 -53.76 13.86
CA GLU A 119 32.13 -54.71 13.98
C GLU A 119 32.19 -55.33 15.39
N GLN A 120 32.02 -54.51 16.44
CA GLN A 120 31.94 -55.01 17.82
C GLN A 120 30.77 -55.98 18.05
N ALA A 121 29.67 -55.81 17.30
CA ALA A 121 28.51 -56.68 17.32
C ALA A 121 28.61 -57.88 16.35
N GLY A 122 29.74 -58.05 15.64
CA GLY A 122 29.92 -59.11 14.64
C GLY A 122 29.09 -58.95 13.36
N LEU A 123 28.58 -57.74 13.10
CA LEU A 123 27.73 -57.42 11.95
C LEU A 123 28.54 -56.82 10.80
N LYS A 124 28.04 -56.99 9.56
CA LYS A 124 28.70 -56.46 8.36
C LYS A 124 28.67 -54.92 8.33
N PRO A 125 29.77 -54.27 7.94
CA PRO A 125 29.82 -52.81 7.82
C PRO A 125 28.87 -52.31 6.72
N VAL A 126 28.34 -51.11 6.93
CA VAL A 126 27.43 -50.43 6.01
C VAL A 126 28.16 -49.35 5.21
N SER A 127 27.70 -49.14 3.97
CA SER A 127 28.23 -48.08 3.11
C SER A 127 27.63 -46.71 3.44
N PHE A 128 28.34 -45.65 3.07
CA PHE A 128 27.87 -44.27 3.25
C PHE A 128 26.48 -44.04 2.66
N ASN A 129 26.23 -44.52 1.45
CA ASN A 129 24.92 -44.42 0.80
C ASN A 129 23.82 -45.15 1.58
N THR A 130 24.16 -46.24 2.28
CA THR A 130 23.21 -46.96 3.14
C THR A 130 22.83 -46.11 4.36
N VAL A 131 23.81 -45.49 5.03
CA VAL A 131 23.58 -44.58 6.17
C VAL A 131 22.77 -43.35 5.72
N LYS A 132 23.17 -42.73 4.61
CA LYS A 132 22.47 -41.57 4.02
C LYS A 132 21.02 -41.91 3.65
N ASN A 133 20.77 -43.05 3.00
CA ASN A 133 19.42 -43.48 2.66
C ASN A 133 18.57 -43.78 3.89
N ARG A 134 19.18 -44.26 4.99
CA ARG A 134 18.46 -44.50 6.26
C ARG A 134 18.16 -43.22 7.02
N LEU A 135 19.05 -42.23 6.98
CA LEU A 135 18.76 -40.89 7.49
C LEU A 135 17.47 -40.34 6.85
N TRP A 136 17.39 -40.34 5.52
CA TRP A 136 16.21 -39.83 4.79
C TRP A 136 14.98 -40.75 4.84
N LYS A 137 15.14 -42.01 5.23
CA LYS A 137 14.02 -42.93 5.48
C LYS A 137 13.35 -42.65 6.83
N HIS A 138 14.13 -42.29 7.84
CA HIS A 138 13.65 -42.12 9.22
C HIS A 138 13.32 -40.67 9.59
N TRP A 139 13.99 -39.69 8.98
CA TRP A 139 13.78 -38.27 9.28
C TRP A 139 13.63 -37.44 8.01
N THR A 140 12.77 -36.43 8.09
CA THR A 140 12.61 -35.41 7.06
C THR A 140 13.72 -34.36 7.13
N ALA A 141 13.98 -33.65 6.02
CA ALA A 141 14.95 -32.55 6.00
C ALA A 141 14.62 -31.42 6.99
N GLU A 142 13.34 -31.19 7.26
CA GLU A 142 12.90 -30.23 8.28
C GLU A 142 13.28 -30.69 9.70
N GLU A 143 13.04 -31.95 10.03
CA GLU A 143 13.37 -32.50 11.35
C GLU A 143 14.87 -32.54 11.61
N VAL A 144 15.66 -32.93 10.61
CA VAL A 144 17.14 -32.88 10.69
C VAL A 144 17.61 -31.46 10.92
N ALA A 145 17.15 -30.49 10.12
CA ALA A 145 17.54 -29.08 10.28
C ALA A 145 17.13 -28.52 11.65
N ARG A 146 15.92 -28.83 12.12
CA ARG A 146 15.41 -28.39 13.43
C ARG A 146 16.24 -28.95 14.58
N ARG A 147 16.55 -30.25 14.56
CA ARG A 147 17.33 -30.91 15.63
C ARG A 147 18.79 -30.48 15.64
N ARG A 148 19.35 -30.11 14.49
CA ARG A 148 20.69 -29.53 14.37
C ARG A 148 20.73 -28.02 14.66
N GLY A 149 19.62 -27.41 15.08
CA GLY A 149 19.57 -25.98 15.41
C GLY A 149 19.62 -25.02 14.21
N ASP A 150 19.60 -25.52 12.96
CA ASP A 150 19.59 -24.68 11.77
C ASP A 150 18.18 -24.15 11.48
N ARG A 151 17.86 -23.04 12.15
CA ARG A 151 16.59 -22.31 11.99
C ARG A 151 16.32 -21.86 10.56
N THR A 152 17.37 -21.58 9.78
CA THR A 152 17.25 -21.09 8.40
C THR A 152 16.89 -22.22 7.44
N ALA A 153 17.58 -23.37 7.54
CA ALA A 153 17.25 -24.56 6.77
C ALA A 153 15.90 -25.16 7.19
N ALA A 154 15.58 -25.18 8.48
CA ALA A 154 14.27 -25.61 8.96
C ALA A 154 13.14 -24.76 8.35
N ARG A 155 13.34 -23.44 8.25
CA ARG A 155 12.38 -22.52 7.60
C ARG A 155 12.25 -22.75 6.10
N LYS A 156 13.32 -23.17 5.41
CA LYS A 156 13.28 -23.54 3.98
C LYS A 156 12.46 -24.82 3.74
N HIS A 157 12.50 -25.77 4.69
CA HIS A 157 11.83 -27.07 4.57
C HIS A 157 10.42 -27.11 5.15
N ARG A 158 10.05 -26.15 6.01
CA ARG A 158 8.68 -25.98 6.49
C ARG A 158 7.74 -25.87 5.30
N ARG A 159 6.76 -26.78 5.21
CA ARG A 159 5.60 -26.58 4.31
C ARG A 159 5.01 -25.22 4.63
N ARG A 160 5.04 -24.30 3.66
CA ARG A 160 4.27 -23.05 3.74
C ARG A 160 2.83 -23.48 4.04
N GLY A 161 2.23 -22.93 5.10
CA GLY A 161 0.90 -23.32 5.56
C GLY A 161 -0.11 -23.31 4.42
N GLY A 162 -1.20 -24.07 4.57
CA GLY A 162 -2.27 -24.16 3.57
C GLY A 162 -2.54 -22.78 2.98
N ALA A 163 -2.47 -22.68 1.65
CA ALA A 163 -2.67 -21.41 0.98
C ALA A 163 -4.02 -20.88 1.45
N LEU A 164 -4.01 -19.70 2.08
CA LEU A 164 -5.19 -18.87 2.10
C LEU A 164 -5.52 -18.63 0.63
N VAL A 165 -6.55 -19.33 0.14
CA VAL A 165 -7.08 -19.15 -1.21
C VAL A 165 -8.37 -18.38 -1.01
N PRO A 166 -8.38 -17.06 -1.28
CA PRO A 166 -9.61 -16.31 -1.27
C PRO A 166 -10.58 -16.85 -2.32
N ASP A 167 -11.88 -16.79 -2.06
CA ASP A 167 -12.94 -17.30 -2.92
C ASP A 167 -13.29 -16.32 -4.07
N TYR A 168 -13.07 -15.03 -3.82
CA TYR A 168 -13.35 -13.91 -4.73
C TYR A 168 -12.35 -12.75 -4.54
N PRO A 169 -12.18 -11.88 -5.55
CA PRO A 169 -11.32 -10.70 -5.43
C PRO A 169 -11.82 -9.72 -4.37
N LEU A 170 -10.94 -8.91 -3.78
CA LEU A 170 -11.20 -8.01 -2.65
C LEU A 170 -11.40 -8.69 -1.28
N GLN A 171 -11.57 -10.01 -1.23
CA GLN A 171 -11.72 -10.71 0.05
C GLN A 171 -10.46 -10.61 0.91
N VAL A 172 -9.28 -10.75 0.29
CA VAL A 172 -7.99 -10.56 0.95
C VAL A 172 -7.02 -9.84 0.01
N CYS A 173 -6.53 -8.69 0.47
CA CYS A 173 -5.52 -7.91 -0.21
C CYS A 173 -4.27 -7.80 0.65
N GLN A 174 -3.10 -7.71 0.02
CA GLN A 174 -1.84 -7.44 0.69
C GLN A 174 -1.41 -6.00 0.41
N ILE A 175 -1.01 -5.29 1.47
CA ILE A 175 -0.32 -4.01 1.33
C ILE A 175 1.19 -4.20 1.54
N ASP A 176 1.96 -3.61 0.65
CA ASP A 176 3.42 -3.58 0.73
C ASP A 176 3.93 -2.21 0.27
N GLU A 177 5.20 -1.93 0.56
CA GLU A 177 5.88 -0.76 0.02
C GLU A 177 7.26 -1.11 -0.51
N THR A 178 7.74 -0.28 -1.43
CA THR A 178 9.10 -0.35 -1.91
C THR A 178 9.63 1.04 -2.26
N GLU A 179 10.93 1.24 -2.05
CA GLU A 179 11.63 2.43 -2.53
C GLU A 179 11.90 2.30 -4.05
N ILE A 180 11.82 3.42 -4.78
CA ILE A 180 12.15 3.53 -6.21
C ILE A 180 13.55 4.14 -6.40
N ASP A 181 14.29 3.66 -7.40
CA ASP A 181 15.68 4.08 -7.66
C ASP A 181 15.84 5.43 -8.40
N VAL A 182 14.91 6.38 -8.23
CA VAL A 182 14.92 7.70 -8.90
C VAL A 182 14.80 8.85 -7.91
N LEU A 183 15.55 9.92 -8.18
CA LEU A 183 15.38 11.22 -7.53
C LEU A 183 14.41 12.06 -8.37
N ALA A 184 13.32 12.50 -7.73
CA ALA A 184 12.38 13.43 -8.35
C ALA A 184 12.91 14.87 -8.27
N VAL A 185 12.39 15.76 -9.11
CA VAL A 185 12.61 17.21 -9.01
C VAL A 185 11.27 17.94 -8.87
N ASP A 186 11.28 19.10 -8.21
CA ASP A 186 10.15 20.02 -8.24
C ASP A 186 10.11 20.83 -9.55
N ASP A 187 9.08 21.66 -9.73
CA ASP A 187 8.91 22.49 -10.94
C ASP A 187 10.02 23.54 -11.12
N ALA A 188 10.74 23.87 -10.04
CA ALA A 188 11.90 24.77 -10.08
C ALA A 188 13.22 24.02 -10.34
N GLY A 189 13.19 22.69 -10.47
CA GLY A 189 14.35 21.84 -10.71
C GLY A 189 15.13 21.45 -9.45
N ASN A 190 14.61 21.72 -8.25
CA ASN A 190 15.24 21.31 -7.00
C ASN A 190 15.06 19.82 -6.77
N LEU A 191 16.10 19.18 -6.25
CA LEU A 191 16.11 17.75 -5.98
C LEU A 191 15.18 17.39 -4.81
N LEU A 192 14.24 16.48 -5.08
CA LEU A 192 13.40 15.86 -4.06
C LEU A 192 14.04 14.58 -3.50
N ARG A 193 13.50 14.12 -2.37
CA ARG A 193 13.85 12.83 -1.78
C ARG A 193 13.43 11.67 -2.69
N ARG A 194 14.04 10.51 -2.49
CA ARG A 194 13.58 9.25 -3.11
C ARG A 194 12.12 8.98 -2.71
N LEU A 195 11.35 8.51 -3.69
CA LEU A 195 9.94 8.18 -3.51
C LEU A 195 9.79 6.70 -3.15
N TRP A 196 8.82 6.44 -2.29
CA TRP A 196 8.31 5.13 -1.93
C TRP A 196 7.00 4.91 -2.68
N VAL A 197 6.84 3.72 -3.27
CA VAL A 197 5.57 3.24 -3.81
C VAL A 197 4.94 2.37 -2.75
N ILE A 198 3.73 2.71 -2.35
CA ILE A 198 2.86 1.90 -1.53
C ILE A 198 1.86 1.26 -2.47
N VAL A 199 1.63 -0.04 -2.37
CA VAL A 199 0.71 -0.76 -3.26
C VAL A 199 -0.25 -1.65 -2.51
N LEU A 200 -1.48 -1.72 -3.01
CA LEU A 200 -2.48 -2.69 -2.60
C LEU A 200 -2.68 -3.72 -3.71
N VAL A 201 -2.50 -5.00 -3.38
CA VAL A 201 -2.57 -6.11 -4.34
C VAL A 201 -3.59 -7.13 -3.88
N ASP A 202 -4.45 -7.59 -4.77
CA ASP A 202 -5.38 -8.69 -4.51
C ASP A 202 -4.64 -10.05 -4.45
N VAL A 203 -4.85 -10.83 -3.38
CA VAL A 203 -4.14 -12.09 -3.15
C VAL A 203 -4.54 -13.18 -4.15
N LEU A 204 -5.80 -13.23 -4.56
CA LEU A 204 -6.31 -14.28 -5.45
C LEU A 204 -5.77 -14.11 -6.88
N THR A 205 -5.88 -12.89 -7.39
CA THR A 205 -5.68 -12.55 -8.80
C THR A 205 -4.31 -11.97 -9.09
N HIS A 206 -3.57 -11.55 -8.04
CA HIS A 206 -2.34 -10.76 -8.14
C HIS A 206 -2.54 -9.37 -8.80
N MET A 207 -3.77 -8.91 -8.91
CA MET A 207 -4.12 -7.63 -9.50
C MET A 207 -3.73 -6.48 -8.57
N ILE A 208 -2.97 -5.51 -9.07
CA ILE A 208 -2.69 -4.26 -8.37
C ILE A 208 -3.95 -3.39 -8.44
N LEU A 209 -4.54 -3.10 -7.28
CA LEU A 209 -5.80 -2.36 -7.16
C LEU A 209 -5.56 -0.84 -7.14
N GLY A 210 -4.48 -0.44 -6.47
CA GLY A 210 -4.08 0.95 -6.34
C GLY A 210 -2.67 1.08 -5.81
N PHE A 211 -2.09 2.27 -6.00
CA PHE A 211 -0.80 2.63 -5.44
C PHE A 211 -0.83 4.07 -4.92
N TRP A 212 0.17 4.45 -4.15
CA TRP A 212 0.44 5.84 -3.79
C TRP A 212 1.95 6.10 -3.76
N LEU A 213 2.37 7.27 -4.26
CA LEU A 213 3.76 7.72 -4.19
C LEU A 213 3.96 8.63 -2.98
N TRP A 214 5.01 8.39 -2.20
CA TRP A 214 5.26 9.13 -0.97
C TRP A 214 6.75 9.44 -0.79
N PRO A 215 7.14 10.64 -0.32
CA PRO A 215 8.55 11.03 -0.15
C PRO A 215 9.25 10.41 1.07
N ARG A 216 8.60 9.45 1.74
CA ARG A 216 9.07 8.77 2.95
C ARG A 216 8.43 7.39 3.03
N SER A 217 8.91 6.54 3.94
CA SER A 217 8.24 5.27 4.23
C SER A 217 6.77 5.50 4.62
N ALA A 218 5.92 4.55 4.27
CA ALA A 218 4.49 4.55 4.51
C ALA A 218 4.19 4.81 5.98
N ASN A 219 3.28 5.76 6.18
CA ASN A 219 2.60 6.03 7.43
C ASN A 219 1.10 5.81 7.22
N ARG A 220 0.30 5.98 8.28
CA ARG A 220 -1.17 5.80 8.21
C ARG A 220 -1.83 6.63 7.10
N GLU A 221 -1.38 7.86 6.92
CA GLU A 221 -1.88 8.78 5.88
C GLU A 221 -1.62 8.22 4.48
N ALA A 222 -0.38 7.84 4.18
CA ALA A 222 0.00 7.32 2.87
C ALA A 222 -0.71 5.99 2.55
N ILE A 223 -0.91 5.13 3.54
CA ILE A 223 -1.71 3.90 3.39
C ILE A 223 -3.16 4.25 3.09
N GLY A 224 -3.74 5.20 3.83
CA GLY A 224 -5.11 5.66 3.60
C GLY A 224 -5.32 6.25 2.20
N LEU A 225 -4.32 6.96 1.67
CA LEU A 225 -4.36 7.47 0.30
C LEU A 225 -4.26 6.35 -0.74
N CYS A 226 -3.39 5.36 -0.51
CA CYS A 226 -3.34 4.16 -1.35
C CYS A 226 -4.67 3.39 -1.35
N LEU A 227 -5.33 3.29 -0.19
CA LEU A 227 -6.64 2.65 -0.09
C LEU A 227 -7.72 3.45 -0.82
N GLN A 228 -7.79 4.77 -0.64
CA GLN A 228 -8.72 5.63 -1.41
C GLN A 228 -8.55 5.42 -2.92
N HIS A 229 -7.30 5.39 -3.39
CA HIS A 229 -7.00 5.16 -4.80
C HIS A 229 -7.39 3.74 -5.28
N ALA A 230 -7.23 2.72 -4.44
CA ALA A 230 -7.62 1.35 -4.76
C ALA A 230 -9.14 1.16 -4.81
N ILE A 231 -9.86 1.74 -3.85
CA ILE A 231 -11.30 1.56 -3.72
C ILE A 231 -12.02 2.32 -4.85
N ARG A 232 -11.53 3.49 -5.28
CA ARG A 232 -12.18 4.36 -6.28
C ARG A 232 -12.07 3.84 -7.73
N PRO A 233 -13.13 4.00 -8.55
CA PRO A 233 -13.05 3.88 -10.01
C PRO A 233 -11.96 4.79 -10.58
N LYS A 234 -11.11 4.23 -11.43
CA LYS A 234 -9.95 4.91 -12.00
C LYS A 234 -10.20 5.46 -13.40
N GLY A 235 -11.41 5.41 -13.93
CA GLY A 235 -11.73 5.98 -15.26
C GLY A 235 -11.17 7.39 -15.51
N ALA A 236 -11.43 8.35 -14.63
CA ALA A 236 -10.89 9.72 -14.76
C ALA A 236 -9.36 9.78 -14.60
N TYR A 237 -8.79 8.95 -13.71
CA TYR A 237 -7.35 8.84 -13.50
C TYR A 237 -6.64 8.27 -14.73
N PHE A 238 -7.21 7.25 -15.34
CA PHE A 238 -6.75 6.65 -16.60
C PHE A 238 -6.84 7.63 -17.75
N GLN A 239 -7.94 8.39 -17.84
CA GLN A 239 -8.10 9.43 -18.85
C GLN A 239 -7.02 10.52 -18.72
N LYS A 240 -6.73 10.99 -17.49
CA LYS A 240 -5.68 11.99 -17.23
C LYS A 240 -4.33 11.57 -17.82
N PHE A 241 -3.97 10.29 -17.66
CA PHE A 241 -2.66 9.76 -18.08
C PHE A 241 -2.68 9.03 -19.44
N GLY A 242 -3.82 9.01 -20.14
CA GLY A 242 -3.98 8.27 -21.40
C GLY A 242 -3.76 6.75 -21.27
N ILE A 243 -4.14 6.17 -20.14
CA ILE A 243 -3.94 4.73 -19.84
C ILE A 243 -5.18 3.94 -20.25
N GLU A 244 -4.99 2.95 -21.12
CA GLU A 244 -6.03 1.96 -21.41
C GLU A 244 -5.81 0.71 -20.56
N ALA A 245 -6.58 0.53 -19.49
CA ALA A 245 -6.48 -0.62 -18.61
C ALA A 245 -7.85 -1.01 -18.03
N THR A 246 -7.97 -2.24 -17.54
CA THR A 246 -9.16 -2.70 -16.83
C THR A 246 -9.32 -1.90 -15.54
N ASP A 247 -10.45 -1.19 -15.41
CA ASP A 247 -10.78 -0.44 -14.19
C ASP A 247 -11.24 -1.40 -13.09
N VAL A 248 -10.30 -1.81 -12.25
CA VAL A 248 -10.56 -2.64 -11.07
C VAL A 248 -10.63 -1.77 -9.84
N PHE A 249 -11.69 -1.87 -9.06
CA PHE A 249 -11.89 -1.04 -7.88
C PHE A 249 -12.78 -1.76 -6.87
N GLY A 250 -12.87 -1.21 -5.66
CA GLY A 250 -13.71 -1.73 -4.59
C GLY A 250 -13.01 -1.87 -3.25
N ARG A 251 -13.82 -2.05 -2.22
CA ARG A 251 -13.44 -2.12 -0.81
C ARG A 251 -12.89 -3.50 -0.45
N PRO A 252 -11.65 -3.61 0.05
CA PRO A 252 -11.15 -4.89 0.54
C PRO A 252 -11.84 -5.26 1.85
N GLU A 253 -12.13 -6.55 2.06
CA GLU A 253 -12.63 -7.03 3.36
C GLU A 253 -11.50 -7.19 4.37
N ARG A 254 -10.37 -7.76 3.91
CA ARG A 254 -9.19 -7.99 4.74
C ARG A 254 -7.93 -7.47 4.07
N ILE A 255 -7.11 -6.77 4.84
CA ILE A 255 -5.80 -6.31 4.42
C ILE A 255 -4.74 -7.00 5.29
N ILE A 256 -3.87 -7.78 4.66
CA ILE A 256 -2.71 -8.39 5.32
C ILE A 256 -1.46 -7.56 5.10
N SER A 257 -0.60 -7.48 6.11
CA SER A 257 0.71 -6.85 5.99
C SER A 257 1.81 -7.64 6.70
N ASP A 258 3.02 -7.56 6.16
CA ASP A 258 4.23 -8.17 6.71
C ASP A 258 4.82 -7.34 7.86
N ARG A 259 4.45 -6.05 7.93
CA ARG A 259 5.05 -5.09 8.87
C ARG A 259 4.16 -4.89 10.08
N ALA A 260 4.63 -5.44 11.21
CA ALA A 260 3.94 -5.32 12.49
C ALA A 260 3.67 -3.86 12.91
N ALA A 261 4.52 -2.91 12.52
CA ALA A 261 4.33 -1.49 12.83
C ALA A 261 3.12 -0.86 12.11
N TRP A 262 2.80 -1.32 10.90
CA TRP A 262 1.66 -0.81 10.12
C TRP A 262 0.36 -1.43 10.59
N TYR A 263 0.36 -2.73 10.86
CA TYR A 263 -0.77 -3.38 11.51
C TYR A 263 -1.13 -2.63 12.81
N LYS A 264 -0.15 -2.37 13.68
CA LYS A 264 -0.37 -1.63 14.93
C LYS A 264 -0.90 -0.21 14.72
N SER A 265 -0.54 0.47 13.63
CA SER A 265 -1.02 1.85 13.38
C SER A 265 -2.41 1.91 12.74
N LEU A 266 -2.90 0.79 12.20
CA LEU A 266 -4.19 0.68 11.51
C LEU A 266 -5.24 -0.12 12.30
N GLN A 267 -4.82 -1.03 13.19
CA GLN A 267 -5.72 -1.92 13.93
C GLN A 267 -6.77 -1.18 14.77
N ASP A 268 -6.41 0.00 15.32
CA ASP A 268 -7.29 0.80 16.19
C ASP A 268 -7.98 1.94 15.41
N ASN A 269 -8.01 1.85 14.07
CA ASN A 269 -8.60 2.88 13.23
C ASN A 269 -10.11 2.64 13.07
N ARG A 270 -10.92 3.34 13.88
CA ARG A 270 -12.39 3.33 13.80
C ARG A 270 -12.96 3.53 12.40
N SER A 271 -12.27 4.27 11.53
CA SER A 271 -12.77 4.47 10.17
C SER A 271 -12.63 3.22 9.29
N LEU A 272 -11.66 2.35 9.57
CA LEU A 272 -11.56 1.05 8.92
C LEU A 272 -12.65 0.10 9.44
N GLU A 273 -12.98 0.18 10.72
CA GLU A 273 -14.11 -0.56 11.31
C GLU A 273 -15.44 -0.15 10.67
N ASP A 274 -15.67 1.15 10.49
CA ASP A 274 -16.86 1.70 9.81
C ASP A 274 -16.95 1.21 8.35
N LEU A 275 -15.81 1.21 7.65
CA LEU A 275 -15.67 0.61 6.33
C LEU A 275 -15.66 -0.93 6.38
N ARG A 276 -15.81 -1.60 7.54
CA ARG A 276 -15.74 -3.07 7.68
C ARG A 276 -14.52 -3.69 7.01
N VAL A 277 -13.37 -3.05 7.14
CA VAL A 277 -12.08 -3.50 6.63
C VAL A 277 -11.25 -3.99 7.82
N VAL A 278 -10.90 -5.27 7.83
CA VAL A 278 -10.08 -5.86 8.88
C VAL A 278 -8.61 -5.83 8.45
N VAL A 279 -7.74 -5.29 9.30
CA VAL A 279 -6.29 -5.33 9.06
C VAL A 279 -5.67 -6.38 9.96
N GLU A 280 -4.90 -7.31 9.40
CA GLU A 280 -4.31 -8.41 10.14
C GLU A 280 -2.81 -8.57 9.82
N PRO A 281 -1.98 -9.00 10.79
CA PRO A 281 -0.63 -9.40 10.49
C PRO A 281 -0.67 -10.70 9.66
N ARG A 282 0.25 -10.83 8.71
CA ARG A 282 0.39 -12.08 7.95
C ARG A 282 0.78 -13.26 8.87
N ARG A 283 -0.01 -14.34 8.87
CA ARG A 283 0.14 -15.57 9.67
C ARG A 283 0.41 -16.82 8.82
N GLY A 284 1.27 -16.69 7.82
CA GLY A 284 1.75 -17.84 7.03
C GLY A 284 1.12 -17.97 5.64
N GLU A 285 0.27 -17.01 5.27
CA GLU A 285 -0.27 -16.83 3.92
C GLU A 285 0.88 -16.68 2.90
N PRO A 286 0.72 -17.16 1.65
CA PRO A 286 1.69 -16.93 0.59
C PRO A 286 1.94 -15.44 0.44
N HIS A 287 3.18 -15.01 0.66
CA HIS A 287 3.56 -13.61 0.50
C HIS A 287 3.54 -13.27 -0.99
N ILE A 288 2.80 -12.23 -1.39
CA ILE A 288 2.77 -11.74 -2.78
C ILE A 288 4.03 -10.92 -3.12
N ARG A 289 5.18 -11.23 -2.50
CA ARG A 289 6.43 -10.48 -2.70
C ARG A 289 6.84 -10.46 -4.15
N GLY A 290 6.54 -11.53 -4.89
CA GLY A 290 6.83 -11.63 -6.32
C GLY A 290 6.15 -10.56 -7.17
N VAL A 291 4.94 -10.12 -6.82
CA VAL A 291 4.23 -9.05 -7.57
C VAL A 291 4.86 -7.69 -7.27
N VAL A 292 5.18 -7.42 -6.01
CA VAL A 292 5.83 -6.17 -5.60
C VAL A 292 7.24 -6.09 -6.15
N GLU A 293 8.00 -7.19 -6.13
CA GLU A 293 9.34 -7.28 -6.74
C GLU A 293 9.26 -7.13 -8.27
N ARG A 294 8.24 -7.69 -8.93
CA ARG A 294 7.99 -7.48 -10.37
C ARG A 294 7.71 -6.01 -10.65
N LEU A 295 6.77 -5.40 -9.92
CA LEU A 295 6.43 -4.00 -10.06
C LEU A 295 7.66 -3.11 -9.85
N GLN A 296 8.40 -3.29 -8.76
CA GLN A 296 9.62 -2.55 -8.48
C GLN A 296 10.65 -2.73 -9.60
N GLY A 297 10.86 -3.96 -10.05
CA GLY A 297 11.77 -4.28 -11.15
C GLY A 297 11.37 -3.58 -12.45
N SER A 298 10.08 -3.63 -12.80
CA SER A 298 9.53 -2.99 -14.00
C SER A 298 9.58 -1.47 -13.90
N ILE A 299 9.21 -0.87 -12.76
CA ILE A 299 9.30 0.58 -12.54
C ILE A 299 10.75 1.02 -12.71
N ASN A 300 11.69 0.35 -12.02
CA ASN A 300 13.10 0.67 -12.13
C ASN A 300 13.62 0.47 -13.56
N GLN A 301 13.12 -0.52 -14.32
CA GLN A 301 13.46 -0.71 -15.73
C GLN A 301 12.93 0.42 -16.63
N GLN A 302 11.71 0.91 -16.41
CA GLN A 302 11.17 2.03 -17.19
C GLN A 302 11.89 3.33 -16.83
N LEU A 303 12.12 3.58 -15.55
CA LEU A 303 12.84 4.74 -15.06
C LEU A 303 14.33 4.70 -15.41
N ARG A 304 14.91 3.52 -15.66
CA ARG A 304 16.26 3.35 -16.23
C ARG A 304 16.45 3.99 -17.60
N LYS A 305 15.36 4.30 -18.31
CA LYS A 305 15.40 5.01 -19.59
C LYS A 305 15.54 6.53 -19.40
N GLY A 306 15.27 7.06 -18.21
CA GLY A 306 15.43 8.48 -17.84
C GLY A 306 16.80 8.84 -17.25
N ARG A 307 17.17 10.13 -17.28
CA ARG A 307 18.40 10.66 -16.62
C ARG A 307 18.15 10.83 -15.10
N GLY A 308 19.19 10.67 -14.26
CA GLY A 308 19.10 10.92 -12.81
C GLY A 308 18.95 9.71 -11.88
N GLN A 309 19.28 8.52 -12.38
CA GLN A 309 19.16 7.26 -11.64
C GLN A 309 20.18 7.15 -10.51
N THR A 310 19.75 6.53 -9.42
CA THR A 310 20.61 6.37 -8.22
C THR A 310 21.18 4.95 -8.04
N GLY A 311 20.69 3.96 -8.80
CA GLY A 311 21.09 2.56 -8.68
C GLY A 311 20.61 1.89 -7.39
N ARG A 312 20.68 0.55 -7.34
CA ARG A 312 20.27 -0.25 -6.16
C ARG A 312 21.26 -0.15 -5.00
N SER A 313 22.51 0.21 -5.28
CA SER A 313 23.56 0.38 -4.28
C SER A 313 24.59 1.42 -4.74
N VAL A 314 25.40 1.92 -3.80
CA VAL A 314 26.52 2.83 -4.10
C VAL A 314 27.52 2.17 -5.08
N ALA A 315 27.71 0.85 -4.99
CA ALA A 315 28.56 0.08 -5.90
C ALA A 315 27.97 -0.02 -7.33
N ASP A 316 26.64 -0.20 -7.46
CA ASP A 316 25.94 -0.19 -8.75
C ASP A 316 25.92 1.21 -9.41
N ARG A 317 26.02 2.28 -8.62
CA ARG A 317 26.00 3.67 -9.09
C ARG A 317 27.35 4.12 -9.67
N GLY A 318 28.46 3.60 -9.14
CA GLY A 318 29.80 4.13 -9.44
C GLY A 318 29.87 5.65 -9.27
N ASP A 319 30.50 6.34 -10.22
CA ASP A 319 30.66 7.80 -10.24
C ASP A 319 29.50 8.56 -10.91
N TYR A 320 28.36 7.89 -11.17
CA TYR A 320 27.24 8.54 -11.86
C TYR A 320 26.63 9.67 -11.01
N PRO A 321 26.60 10.94 -11.51
CA PRO A 321 26.13 12.08 -10.73
C PRO A 321 24.61 12.16 -10.77
N ALA A 322 23.94 11.24 -10.07
CA ALA A 322 22.48 11.09 -10.05
C ALA A 322 21.75 12.40 -9.70
N ALA A 323 22.22 13.09 -8.65
CA ALA A 323 21.65 14.36 -8.21
C ALA A 323 21.76 15.48 -9.25
N LYS A 324 22.86 15.53 -10.03
CA LYS A 324 23.05 16.56 -11.09
C LYS A 324 22.29 16.24 -12.38
N ARG A 325 21.79 15.00 -12.52
CA ARG A 325 21.10 14.52 -13.72
C ARG A 325 19.63 14.22 -13.49
N ALA A 326 19.15 14.35 -12.25
CA ALA A 326 17.73 14.24 -11.91
C ALA A 326 16.95 15.31 -12.67
N CYS A 327 15.95 14.85 -13.43
CA CYS A 327 15.16 15.72 -14.29
C CYS A 327 13.69 15.31 -14.36
N LEU A 328 13.28 14.28 -13.61
CA LEU A 328 11.91 13.77 -13.66
C LEU A 328 11.06 14.43 -12.58
N THR A 329 9.96 15.05 -13.00
CA THR A 329 8.97 15.63 -12.06
C THR A 329 8.18 14.53 -11.37
N TYR A 330 7.50 14.86 -10.27
CA TYR A 330 6.59 13.93 -9.60
C TYR A 330 5.53 13.37 -10.55
N GLU A 331 4.90 14.23 -11.37
CA GLU A 331 3.85 13.80 -12.31
C GLU A 331 4.38 12.84 -13.38
N GLN A 332 5.61 13.05 -13.87
CA GLN A 332 6.25 12.13 -14.82
C GLN A 332 6.50 10.76 -14.18
N ILE A 333 6.94 10.74 -12.92
CA ILE A 333 7.16 9.50 -12.17
C ILE A 333 5.82 8.82 -11.88
N GLU A 334 4.80 9.56 -11.45
CA GLU A 334 3.45 9.05 -11.23
C GLU A 334 2.87 8.42 -12.49
N THR A 335 3.00 9.09 -13.64
CA THR A 335 2.59 8.55 -14.95
C THR A 335 3.30 7.24 -15.27
N ALA A 336 4.64 7.19 -15.09
CA ALA A 336 5.43 6.00 -15.37
C ALA A 336 5.05 4.83 -14.44
N VAL A 337 4.82 5.10 -13.16
CA VAL A 337 4.38 4.09 -12.18
C VAL A 337 2.96 3.62 -12.51
N ALA A 338 2.05 4.52 -12.89
CA ALA A 338 0.68 4.18 -13.26
C ALA A 338 0.62 3.26 -14.47
N ILE A 339 1.34 3.58 -15.55
CA ILE A 339 1.45 2.72 -16.73
C ILE A 339 2.05 1.37 -16.34
N THR A 340 3.11 1.37 -15.53
CA THR A 340 3.78 0.13 -15.14
C THR A 340 2.88 -0.76 -14.28
N ALA A 341 2.14 -0.18 -13.32
CA ALA A 341 1.25 -0.93 -12.45
C ALA A 341 0.02 -1.45 -13.23
N PHE A 342 -0.71 -0.55 -13.90
CA PHE A 342 -2.03 -0.87 -14.44
C PHE A 342 -2.01 -1.46 -15.84
N ARG A 343 -1.02 -1.11 -16.67
CA ARG A 343 -0.92 -1.65 -18.03
C ARG A 343 0.06 -2.82 -18.12
N ILE A 344 1.27 -2.67 -17.58
CA ILE A 344 2.32 -3.68 -17.73
C ILE A 344 2.12 -4.83 -16.73
N CYS A 345 2.14 -4.55 -15.43
CA CYS A 345 2.07 -5.61 -14.42
C CYS A 345 0.72 -6.31 -14.40
N ASN A 346 -0.38 -5.55 -14.49
CA ASN A 346 -1.73 -6.08 -14.51
C ASN A 346 -2.13 -6.68 -15.87
N GLY A 347 -1.68 -6.08 -16.98
CA GLY A 347 -2.11 -6.45 -18.33
C GLY A 347 -1.19 -7.42 -19.06
N GLU A 348 -0.02 -7.75 -18.52
CA GLU A 348 0.93 -8.69 -19.16
C GLU A 348 1.16 -9.94 -18.30
N MET A 349 1.42 -11.06 -18.98
CA MET A 349 1.69 -12.34 -18.32
C MET A 349 2.96 -12.25 -17.45
N ASP A 350 2.85 -12.70 -16.21
CA ASP A 350 4.00 -12.97 -15.35
C ASP A 350 4.66 -14.28 -15.78
N GLU A 351 5.91 -14.25 -16.23
CA GLU A 351 6.63 -15.46 -16.65
C GLU A 351 6.78 -16.50 -15.53
N LYS A 352 6.90 -16.06 -14.27
CA LYS A 352 7.12 -16.95 -13.12
C LYS A 352 5.84 -17.65 -12.70
N THR A 353 4.72 -16.92 -12.65
CA THR A 353 3.43 -17.46 -12.22
C THR A 353 2.57 -17.95 -13.39
N ARG A 354 2.93 -17.58 -14.63
CA ARG A 354 2.15 -17.79 -15.88
C ARG A 354 0.72 -17.25 -15.80
N LYS A 355 0.50 -16.25 -14.94
CA LYS A 355 -0.79 -15.58 -14.76
C LYS A 355 -0.77 -14.22 -15.44
N ARG A 356 -1.91 -13.80 -15.97
CA ARG A 356 -2.19 -12.43 -16.40
C ARG A 356 -3.23 -11.85 -15.44
N PRO A 357 -2.87 -10.91 -14.54
CA PRO A 357 -3.74 -10.51 -13.44
C PRO A 357 -5.12 -10.01 -13.85
N ASP A 358 -5.22 -9.23 -14.93
CA ASP A 358 -6.49 -8.73 -15.46
C ASP A 358 -7.45 -9.84 -15.93
N LEU A 359 -6.93 -10.88 -16.59
CA LEU A 359 -7.71 -12.05 -17.00
C LEU A 359 -8.12 -12.89 -15.80
N GLU A 360 -7.24 -13.02 -14.80
CA GLU A 360 -7.57 -13.74 -13.58
C GLU A 360 -8.65 -13.00 -12.77
N TRP A 361 -8.57 -11.67 -12.69
CA TRP A 361 -9.62 -10.82 -12.14
C TRP A 361 -10.94 -11.05 -12.86
N ALA A 362 -10.95 -10.98 -14.20
CA ALA A 362 -12.18 -11.15 -14.99
C ALA A 362 -12.87 -12.50 -14.75
N LYS A 363 -12.11 -13.60 -14.53
CA LYS A 363 -12.68 -14.92 -14.22
C LYS A 363 -13.45 -14.96 -12.90
N HIS A 364 -13.03 -14.15 -11.92
CA HIS A 364 -13.59 -14.17 -10.58
C HIS A 364 -14.43 -12.94 -10.25
N ALA A 365 -14.46 -11.91 -11.12
CA ALA A 365 -15.16 -10.66 -10.91
C ALA A 365 -16.67 -10.84 -10.64
N CYS A 366 -17.32 -11.83 -11.25
CA CYS A 366 -18.73 -12.14 -11.02
C CYS A 366 -19.04 -12.65 -9.61
N ARG A 367 -18.01 -13.03 -8.84
CA ARG A 367 -18.15 -13.49 -7.44
C ARG A 367 -17.93 -12.37 -6.43
N ILE A 368 -17.54 -11.16 -6.87
CA ILE A 368 -17.35 -10.02 -5.99
C ILE A 368 -18.72 -9.62 -5.41
N PRO A 369 -18.89 -9.59 -4.08
CA PRO A 369 -20.10 -9.08 -3.47
C PRO A 369 -20.34 -7.61 -3.85
N GLU A 370 -21.56 -7.27 -4.27
CA GLU A 370 -21.91 -5.93 -4.77
C GLU A 370 -21.59 -4.81 -3.78
N HIS A 371 -21.79 -5.04 -2.49
CA HIS A 371 -21.51 -4.07 -1.42
C HIS A 371 -20.02 -3.74 -1.23
N LEU A 372 -19.10 -4.46 -1.90
CA LEU A 372 -17.68 -4.09 -1.98
C LEU A 372 -17.41 -3.11 -3.13
N LEU A 373 -18.28 -3.08 -4.13
CA LEU A 373 -18.16 -2.18 -5.29
C LEU A 373 -18.95 -0.89 -5.10
N THR A 374 -20.07 -0.97 -4.38
CA THR A 374 -20.93 0.18 -4.06
C THR A 374 -20.49 0.82 -2.75
N VAL A 375 -19.59 1.80 -2.84
CA VAL A 375 -19.02 2.48 -1.67
C VAL A 375 -19.25 4.00 -1.77
N ASP A 376 -19.59 4.62 -0.65
CA ASP A 376 -19.64 6.08 -0.54
C ASP A 376 -18.21 6.64 -0.54
N TRP A 377 -17.84 7.29 -1.64
CA TRP A 377 -16.51 7.85 -1.84
C TRP A 377 -16.16 8.94 -0.83
N GLU A 378 -17.13 9.75 -0.45
CA GLU A 378 -16.91 10.82 0.53
C GLU A 378 -16.64 10.21 1.90
N ALA A 379 -17.42 9.20 2.29
CA ALA A 379 -17.16 8.45 3.53
C ALA A 379 -15.77 7.77 3.52
N VAL A 380 -15.37 7.17 2.40
CA VAL A 380 -14.04 6.56 2.25
C VAL A 380 -12.93 7.60 2.34
N GLN A 381 -13.08 8.74 1.68
CA GLN A 381 -12.10 9.83 1.75
C GLN A 381 -11.95 10.31 3.20
N LEU A 382 -13.08 10.64 3.83
CA LEU A 382 -13.14 11.09 5.22
C LEU A 382 -12.56 10.06 6.19
N ALA A 383 -12.73 8.77 5.94
CA ALA A 383 -12.23 7.70 6.80
C ALA A 383 -10.71 7.80 7.04
N PHE A 384 -9.95 8.29 6.07
CA PHE A 384 -8.50 8.31 6.12
C PHE A 384 -7.89 9.68 6.39
N LEU A 385 -8.71 10.74 6.50
CA LEU A 385 -8.22 12.07 6.86
C LEU A 385 -7.84 12.16 8.35
N PRO A 386 -6.70 12.77 8.70
CA PRO A 386 -6.35 13.08 10.09
C PRO A 386 -7.43 13.90 10.80
N GLU A 387 -7.85 13.40 11.96
CA GLU A 387 -8.79 14.10 12.84
C GLU A 387 -8.04 14.94 13.89
N ARG A 388 -8.53 16.15 14.15
CA ARG A 388 -8.01 17.08 15.14
C ARG A 388 -9.15 17.77 15.87
N ALA A 389 -8.94 18.11 17.14
CA ALA A 389 -9.84 18.99 17.87
C ALA A 389 -9.38 20.44 17.76
N CYS A 390 -10.30 21.37 17.49
CA CYS A 390 -10.03 22.81 17.48
C CYS A 390 -11.18 23.59 18.10
N ARG A 391 -10.92 24.84 18.51
CA ARG A 391 -11.97 25.76 18.96
C ARG A 391 -12.30 26.75 17.84
N LEU A 392 -13.59 27.02 17.66
CA LEU A 392 -14.07 28.04 16.74
C LEU A 392 -13.68 29.42 17.28
N SER A 393 -12.92 30.20 16.49
CA SER A 393 -12.59 31.59 16.81
C SER A 393 -13.60 32.56 16.19
N SER A 394 -13.56 33.83 16.59
CA SER A 394 -14.38 34.90 15.96
C SER A 394 -14.06 35.09 14.48
N LYS A 395 -12.84 34.74 14.04
CA LYS A 395 -12.41 34.80 12.63
C LYS A 395 -12.76 33.54 11.84
N GLY A 396 -13.10 32.45 12.53
CA GLY A 396 -13.40 31.14 11.96
C GLY A 396 -12.53 30.02 12.49
N ILE A 397 -12.47 28.92 11.75
CA ILE A 397 -11.81 27.68 12.17
C ILE A 397 -10.34 27.71 11.68
N PRO A 398 -9.35 27.66 12.58
CA PRO A 398 -7.95 27.70 12.17
C PRO A 398 -7.41 26.31 11.77
N ALA A 399 -6.83 26.19 10.58
CA ALA A 399 -6.06 25.01 10.15
C ALA A 399 -4.98 25.40 9.12
N PHE A 400 -3.81 24.75 9.11
CA PHE A 400 -2.67 25.06 8.21
C PHE A 400 -2.21 26.54 8.18
N GLY A 401 -2.47 27.29 9.26
CA GLY A 401 -2.23 28.74 9.29
C GLY A 401 -3.13 29.52 8.32
N LEU A 402 -4.27 28.96 7.95
CA LEU A 402 -5.40 29.56 7.24
C LEU A 402 -6.63 29.58 8.15
N THR A 403 -7.66 30.29 7.71
CA THR A 403 -8.95 30.34 8.39
C THR A 403 -10.05 29.85 7.46
N TYR A 404 -10.96 29.05 8.00
CA TYR A 404 -12.07 28.42 7.26
C TYR A 404 -13.41 28.91 7.82
N TRP A 405 -14.32 29.26 6.91
CA TRP A 405 -15.60 29.89 7.24
C TRP A 405 -16.59 29.79 6.08
N GLU A 406 -17.87 29.52 6.38
CA GLU A 406 -18.95 29.49 5.39
C GLU A 406 -20.27 29.94 6.02
N ASP A 407 -20.75 31.13 5.64
CA ASP A 407 -21.99 31.70 6.21
C ASP A 407 -23.27 31.14 5.60
N GLU A 408 -23.23 30.68 4.34
CA GLU A 408 -24.44 30.29 3.61
C GLU A 408 -25.01 28.94 4.04
N ASN A 409 -24.23 28.12 4.74
CA ASN A 409 -24.61 26.77 5.11
C ASN A 409 -25.41 26.78 6.43
N PRO A 410 -26.73 26.49 6.42
CA PRO A 410 -27.55 26.52 7.64
C PRO A 410 -27.06 25.53 8.69
N ARG A 411 -26.34 24.48 8.26
CA ARG A 411 -25.76 23.48 9.14
C ARG A 411 -24.63 24.01 10.00
N LEU A 412 -24.00 25.11 9.62
CA LEU A 412 -22.91 25.72 10.36
C LEU A 412 -23.38 26.88 11.23
N ALA A 413 -24.56 27.44 10.96
CA ALA A 413 -25.12 28.58 11.69
C ALA A 413 -25.23 28.32 13.20
N GLU A 414 -25.65 27.12 13.62
CA GLU A 414 -25.75 26.75 15.04
C GLU A 414 -24.36 26.64 15.71
N LEU A 415 -23.40 26.04 15.00
CA LEU A 415 -22.00 25.97 15.44
C LEU A 415 -21.41 27.38 15.62
N TYR A 416 -21.75 28.30 14.70
CA TYR A 416 -21.32 29.69 14.73
C TYR A 416 -22.09 30.54 15.72
N ALA A 417 -23.28 30.14 16.17
CA ALA A 417 -23.97 30.79 17.27
C ALA A 417 -23.29 30.46 18.62
N ASN A 418 -22.80 29.23 18.77
CA ASN A 418 -22.20 28.71 20.01
C ASN A 418 -20.65 28.82 20.08
N ARG A 419 -20.09 29.86 19.44
CA ARG A 419 -18.63 30.06 19.31
C ARG A 419 -17.90 29.95 20.65
N GLY A 420 -16.80 29.20 20.68
CA GLY A 420 -15.88 29.14 21.81
C GLY A 420 -16.33 28.33 23.03
N ARG A 421 -17.55 27.77 23.03
CA ARG A 421 -18.04 26.90 24.11
C ARG A 421 -17.53 25.47 23.99
N ASP A 422 -17.63 24.89 22.79
CA ASP A 422 -17.31 23.48 22.54
C ASP A 422 -16.06 23.30 21.67
N SER A 423 -15.37 22.19 21.90
CA SER A 423 -14.31 21.73 20.99
C SER A 423 -14.93 21.06 19.77
N LEU A 424 -14.60 21.56 18.57
CA LEU A 424 -15.02 20.97 17.31
C LEU A 424 -14.03 19.90 16.88
N ARG A 425 -14.55 18.80 16.33
CA ARG A 425 -13.73 17.79 15.64
C ARG A 425 -13.66 18.14 14.16
N ILE A 426 -12.45 18.26 13.65
CA ILE A 426 -12.18 18.57 12.25
C ILE A 426 -11.34 17.48 11.61
N LYS A 427 -11.59 17.21 10.33
CA LYS A 427 -10.74 16.40 9.47
C LYS A 427 -10.10 17.31 8.43
N VAL A 428 -8.80 17.09 8.21
CA VAL A 428 -7.99 17.93 7.35
C VAL A 428 -7.34 17.09 6.27
N ASN A 429 -7.37 17.57 5.03
CA ASN A 429 -6.64 16.97 3.92
C ASN A 429 -5.36 17.78 3.67
N ARG A 430 -4.19 17.12 3.72
CA ARG A 430 -2.91 17.79 3.44
C ARG A 430 -2.63 17.92 1.95
N ASN A 431 -3.28 17.11 1.12
CA ASN A 431 -3.13 17.18 -0.33
C ASN A 431 -4.09 18.19 -0.96
N ASP A 432 -5.07 18.69 -0.19
CA ASP A 432 -5.99 19.72 -0.61
C ASP A 432 -6.44 20.55 0.60
N VAL A 433 -5.91 21.77 0.72
CA VAL A 433 -6.23 22.70 1.81
C VAL A 433 -7.36 23.68 1.45
N SER A 434 -8.02 23.54 0.29
CA SER A 434 -9.12 24.40 -0.15
C SER A 434 -10.34 24.35 0.77
N HIS A 435 -10.52 23.23 1.48
CA HIS A 435 -11.60 23.01 2.43
C HIS A 435 -11.16 22.10 3.58
N ILE A 436 -11.89 22.17 4.69
CA ILE A 436 -11.79 21.23 5.81
C ILE A 436 -13.14 20.59 6.06
N TYR A 437 -13.17 19.51 6.84
CA TYR A 437 -14.43 18.86 7.22
C TYR A 437 -14.66 19.02 8.71
N VAL A 438 -15.82 19.55 9.09
CA VAL A 438 -16.21 19.76 10.49
C VAL A 438 -17.29 18.75 10.86
N ARG A 439 -17.14 18.08 12.00
CA ARG A 439 -18.17 17.18 12.51
C ARG A 439 -19.28 17.98 13.18
N HIS A 440 -20.50 17.90 12.68
CA HIS A 440 -21.66 18.51 13.33
C HIS A 440 -22.03 17.72 14.59
N PRO A 441 -22.19 18.36 15.76
CA PRO A 441 -22.45 17.67 17.03
C PRO A 441 -23.84 17.01 17.09
N LEU A 442 -24.87 17.61 16.48
CA LEU A 442 -26.24 17.07 16.53
C LEU A 442 -26.56 16.04 15.45
N TRP A 443 -25.97 16.17 14.26
CA TRP A 443 -26.30 15.34 13.10
C TRP A 443 -25.31 14.22 12.86
N GLU A 444 -24.21 14.21 13.62
CA GLU A 444 -23.12 13.27 13.44
C GLU A 444 -22.71 13.12 11.96
N SER A 445 -22.68 14.24 11.23
CA SER A 445 -22.29 14.29 9.83
C SER A 445 -21.05 15.17 9.68
N TRP A 446 -20.23 14.88 8.67
CA TRP A 446 -19.14 15.77 8.27
C TRP A 446 -19.69 16.81 7.31
N VAL A 447 -19.31 18.07 7.51
CA VAL A 447 -19.69 19.19 6.64
C VAL A 447 -18.40 19.82 6.13
N ALA A 448 -18.28 19.95 4.81
CA ALA A 448 -17.16 20.66 4.19
C ALA A 448 -17.27 22.16 4.47
N VAL A 449 -16.16 22.80 4.81
CA VAL A 449 -16.06 24.24 5.07
C VAL A 449 -14.89 24.77 4.24
N PRO A 450 -15.15 25.64 3.24
CA PRO A 450 -14.10 26.25 2.42
C PRO A 450 -13.24 27.24 3.22
N ARG A 451 -12.13 27.64 2.61
CA ARG A 451 -11.29 28.73 3.12
C ARG A 451 -12.08 30.04 3.13
N ALA A 452 -11.88 30.83 4.19
CA ALA A 452 -12.54 32.13 4.36
C ALA A 452 -12.06 33.20 3.36
N ASP A 453 -10.92 32.98 2.70
CA ASP A 453 -10.38 33.87 1.65
C ASP A 453 -11.05 33.66 0.28
N GLY A 454 -11.95 32.69 0.14
CA GLY A 454 -12.67 32.39 -1.09
C GLY A 454 -11.83 31.69 -2.18
N LEU A 455 -10.56 31.34 -1.88
CA LEU A 455 -9.72 30.62 -2.83
C LEU A 455 -10.06 29.13 -2.81
N LEU A 456 -10.79 28.68 -3.83
CA LEU A 456 -11.23 27.29 -3.98
C LEU A 456 -10.25 26.41 -4.76
N THR A 457 -9.19 26.98 -5.33
CA THR A 457 -8.18 26.22 -6.06
C THR A 457 -7.49 25.22 -5.13
N PRO A 458 -7.47 23.92 -5.45
CA PRO A 458 -6.77 22.92 -4.65
C PRO A 458 -5.28 23.26 -4.56
N LEU A 459 -4.77 23.24 -3.33
CA LEU A 459 -3.37 23.48 -3.01
C LEU A 459 -2.96 22.50 -1.93
N THR A 460 -1.77 21.91 -2.03
CA THR A 460 -1.26 21.03 -0.98
C THR A 460 -0.75 21.89 0.19
N ALA A 461 -0.77 21.32 1.40
CA ALA A 461 -0.22 21.98 2.59
C ALA A 461 1.27 22.30 2.42
N TRP A 462 2.00 21.47 1.67
CA TRP A 462 3.41 21.68 1.38
C TRP A 462 3.64 22.87 0.43
N GLU A 463 2.87 22.98 -0.65
CA GLU A 463 2.95 24.13 -1.55
C GLU A 463 2.61 25.43 -0.82
N LEU A 464 1.61 25.40 0.08
CA LEU A 464 1.25 26.54 0.91
C LEU A 464 2.38 26.93 1.87
N GLU A 465 3.03 25.95 2.52
CA GLU A 465 4.18 26.19 3.39
C GLU A 465 5.35 26.79 2.59
N ALA A 466 5.67 26.23 1.42
CA ALA A 466 6.72 26.74 0.55
C ALA A 466 6.43 28.16 0.03
N GLN A 467 5.17 28.46 -0.33
CA GLN A 467 4.76 29.80 -0.73
C GLN A 467 4.94 30.80 0.41
N LYS A 468 4.47 30.46 1.63
CA LYS A 468 4.65 31.30 2.81
C LYS A 468 6.12 31.52 3.16
N GLU A 469 6.98 30.52 2.96
CA GLU A 469 8.42 30.66 3.16
C GLU A 469 9.06 31.60 2.13
N ARG A 470 8.66 31.51 0.85
CA ARG A 470 9.10 32.46 -0.19
C ARG A 470 8.67 33.88 0.12
N GLU A 471 7.39 34.09 0.45
CA GLU A 471 6.85 35.40 0.84
C GLU A 471 7.57 35.96 2.08
N ARG A 472 7.89 35.10 3.06
CA ARG A 472 8.67 35.50 4.24
C ARG A 472 10.10 35.89 3.88
N ALA A 473 10.75 35.15 2.99
CA ALA A 473 12.11 35.45 2.54
C ALA A 473 12.16 36.75 1.71
N GLU A 474 11.15 37.01 0.88
CA GLU A 474 10.99 38.27 0.13
C GLU A 474 10.68 39.45 1.05
N ALA A 475 9.86 39.23 2.09
CA ALA A 475 9.54 40.23 3.11
C ALA A 475 10.60 40.35 4.21
N GLU A 476 11.67 39.55 4.16
CA GLU A 476 12.73 39.56 5.17
C GLU A 476 13.56 40.83 5.04
N THR A 477 13.20 41.83 5.84
CA THR A 477 13.94 43.08 5.94
C THR A 477 15.34 42.81 6.49
N SER A 478 16.36 43.33 5.79
CA SER A 478 17.75 43.20 6.21
C SER A 478 17.95 43.68 7.65
N TRP A 479 18.81 42.99 8.40
CA TRP A 479 19.24 43.42 9.73
C TRP A 479 19.74 44.87 9.75
N MET A 480 20.29 45.35 8.64
CA MET A 480 20.73 46.74 8.48
C MET A 480 19.56 47.74 8.44
N GLU A 481 18.45 47.40 7.78
CA GLU A 481 17.26 48.26 7.71
C GLU A 481 16.47 48.27 9.02
N ARG A 482 16.44 47.12 9.71
CA ARG A 482 15.90 47.03 11.07
C ARG A 482 16.75 47.86 12.04
N GLY A 483 18.07 47.82 11.91
CA GLY A 483 19.01 48.66 12.65
C GLY A 483 18.74 50.15 12.43
N LYS A 484 18.68 50.60 11.17
CA LYS A 484 18.35 51.99 10.82
C LYS A 484 17.00 52.44 11.36
N SER A 485 15.98 51.59 11.25
CA SER A 485 14.65 51.88 11.79
C SER A 485 14.69 52.04 13.32
N ARG A 486 15.51 51.23 14.02
CA ARG A 486 15.69 51.35 15.47
C ARG A 486 16.49 52.58 15.86
N GLU A 487 17.55 52.91 15.12
CA GLU A 487 18.32 54.14 15.28
C GLU A 487 17.46 55.39 15.03
N MET A 488 16.57 55.36 14.05
CA MET A 488 15.62 56.46 13.80
C MET A 488 14.62 56.63 14.95
N VAL A 489 14.12 55.53 15.51
CA VAL A 489 13.27 55.56 16.71
C VAL A 489 14.06 56.10 17.91
N ASP A 490 15.29 55.64 18.13
CA ASP A 490 16.13 56.12 19.22
C ASP A 490 16.49 57.60 19.05
N ALA A 491 16.81 58.06 17.84
CA ALA A 491 17.06 59.47 17.53
C ALA A 491 15.81 60.34 17.75
N ALA A 492 14.62 59.84 17.40
CA ALA A 492 13.35 60.53 17.66
C ALA A 492 12.98 60.55 19.15
N LEU A 493 13.40 59.55 19.92
CA LEU A 493 13.20 59.47 21.37
C LEU A 493 14.31 60.16 22.18
N THR A 494 15.44 60.50 21.55
CA THR A 494 16.55 61.21 22.20
C THR A 494 16.13 62.66 22.40
N PRO A 495 16.07 63.15 23.65
CA PRO A 495 15.68 64.53 23.91
C PRO A 495 16.71 65.47 23.27
N THR A 496 16.26 66.43 22.46
CA THR A 496 17.15 67.46 21.91
C THR A 496 17.71 68.26 23.08
N ALA A 497 19.01 68.08 23.37
CA ALA A 497 19.72 68.79 24.41
C ALA A 497 19.83 70.28 24.02
N GLY A 498 18.79 71.05 24.33
CA GLY A 498 18.75 72.45 23.91
C GLY A 498 17.43 73.18 24.09
N THR A 499 16.61 72.87 25.08
CA THR A 499 15.62 73.85 25.58
C THR A 499 15.55 73.78 27.09
N GLY A 500 15.86 74.89 27.75
CA GLY A 500 15.94 75.00 29.21
C GLY A 500 14.65 74.53 29.90
N ARG A 501 14.81 73.91 31.09
CA ARG A 501 13.71 73.49 31.97
C ARG A 501 12.71 74.63 32.18
N LYS A 502 11.59 74.60 31.46
CA LYS A 502 10.41 75.41 31.80
C LYS A 502 9.72 74.80 33.04
N PRO A 503 9.06 75.62 33.89
CA PRO A 503 8.46 75.16 35.13
C PRO A 503 7.43 74.05 34.90
N ARG A 504 7.35 73.08 35.82
CA ARG A 504 6.46 71.91 35.75
C ARG A 504 5.01 72.36 35.84
N VAL A 505 4.33 72.42 34.69
CA VAL A 505 2.87 72.55 34.62
C VAL A 505 2.22 71.24 35.09
N SER A 506 1.01 71.30 35.66
CA SER A 506 0.28 70.11 36.09
C SER A 506 0.03 69.16 34.90
N ARG A 507 0.05 67.84 35.15
CA ARG A 507 -0.18 66.81 34.11
C ARG A 507 -1.48 67.06 33.32
N LYS A 508 -2.51 67.58 33.98
CA LYS A 508 -3.81 67.88 33.38
C LYS A 508 -3.71 69.01 32.35
N ALA A 509 -3.07 70.13 32.71
CA ALA A 509 -2.87 71.26 31.80
C ALA A 509 -1.92 70.93 30.63
N ALA A 510 -0.90 70.10 30.85
CA ALA A 510 -0.03 69.62 29.78
C ALA A 510 -0.77 68.71 28.78
N SER A 511 -1.65 67.84 29.29
CA SER A 511 -2.50 66.98 28.45
C SER A 511 -3.54 67.78 27.67
N GLU A 512 -4.19 68.76 28.30
CA GLU A 512 -5.16 69.65 27.64
C GLU A 512 -4.51 70.52 26.57
N ALA A 513 -3.27 71.00 26.79
CA ALA A 513 -2.52 71.76 25.80
C ALA A 513 -2.10 70.91 24.58
N VAL A 514 -1.72 69.64 24.80
CA VAL A 514 -1.44 68.69 23.70
C VAL A 514 -2.72 68.37 22.93
N ALA A 515 -3.83 68.12 23.64
CA ALA A 515 -5.13 67.88 23.02
C ALA A 515 -5.60 69.10 22.20
N ALA A 516 -5.40 70.32 22.70
CA ALA A 516 -5.72 71.56 21.98
C ALA A 516 -4.85 71.75 20.73
N ARG A 517 -3.56 71.39 20.77
CA ARG A 517 -2.66 71.46 19.60
C ARG A 517 -3.05 70.43 18.54
N VAL A 518 -3.29 69.19 18.95
CA VAL A 518 -3.73 68.12 18.05
C VAL A 518 -5.11 68.43 17.46
N ALA A 519 -6.01 69.05 18.23
CA ALA A 519 -7.30 69.52 17.72
C ALA A 519 -7.19 70.74 16.78
N GLY A 520 -6.18 71.59 16.95
CA GLY A 520 -5.91 72.72 16.06
C GLY A 520 -5.27 72.31 14.72
N ASP A 521 -4.41 71.29 14.75
CA ASP A 521 -3.75 70.72 13.57
C ASP A 521 -4.63 69.67 12.85
N ALA A 522 -5.70 69.20 13.48
CA ALA A 522 -6.68 68.32 12.85
C ALA A 522 -7.43 69.06 11.73
N PRO A 523 -7.52 68.50 10.51
CA PRO A 523 -8.25 69.14 9.43
C PRO A 523 -9.73 69.31 9.81
N LYS A 524 -10.21 70.55 9.82
CA LYS A 524 -11.60 70.88 10.15
C LYS A 524 -12.55 70.20 9.14
N PRO A 525 -13.65 69.55 9.58
CA PRO A 525 -14.50 68.73 8.72
C PRO A 525 -15.08 69.48 7.50
N HIS A 526 -15.29 70.81 7.59
CA HIS A 526 -15.79 71.62 6.46
C HIS A 526 -14.82 71.69 5.25
N ALA A 527 -13.51 71.47 5.45
CA ALA A 527 -12.53 71.51 4.36
C ALA A 527 -12.45 70.17 3.60
N ALA A 528 -12.73 69.05 4.28
CA ALA A 528 -12.76 67.72 3.65
C ALA A 528 -14.04 67.51 2.81
N GLU A 529 -15.16 68.11 3.23
CA GLU A 529 -16.45 68.02 2.52
C GLU A 529 -16.46 68.83 1.22
N MET A 530 -15.78 69.99 1.17
CA MET A 530 -15.66 70.82 -0.03
C MET A 530 -14.76 70.22 -1.12
N ALA A 531 -13.78 69.39 -0.74
CA ALA A 531 -12.94 68.66 -1.69
C ALA A 531 -13.69 67.49 -2.34
N LEU A 532 -14.59 66.82 -1.60
CA LEU A 532 -15.43 65.75 -2.13
C LEU A 532 -16.57 66.28 -3.03
N ASN A 533 -17.13 67.46 -2.71
CA ASN A 533 -18.18 68.07 -3.53
C ASN A 533 -17.67 68.70 -4.84
N ARG A 534 -16.42 69.19 -4.89
CA ARG A 534 -15.83 69.68 -6.16
C ARG A 534 -15.57 68.58 -7.20
N LEU A 535 -15.39 67.33 -6.74
CA LEU A 535 -15.23 66.15 -7.62
C LEU A 535 -16.56 65.58 -8.12
N LYS A 536 -17.71 66.00 -7.57
CA LYS A 536 -19.05 65.60 -8.04
C LYS A 536 -19.70 66.58 -9.02
N THR A 537 -19.12 67.76 -9.25
CA THR A 537 -19.70 68.81 -10.11
C THR A 537 -18.96 69.05 -11.44
N SER A 538 -18.03 68.18 -11.83
CA SER A 538 -17.38 68.23 -13.15
C SER A 538 -17.49 66.88 -13.85
N GLY A 539 -18.69 66.59 -14.35
CA GLY A 539 -19.01 65.43 -15.17
C GLY A 539 -20.40 65.62 -15.76
N ASP A 540 -20.45 65.96 -17.05
CA ASP A 540 -21.66 66.30 -17.79
C ASP A 540 -22.68 65.15 -17.85
N GLY A 541 -23.96 65.53 -17.67
CA GLY A 541 -25.09 64.93 -18.38
C GLY A 541 -25.74 63.70 -17.77
N LEU A 542 -26.83 63.90 -17.02
CA LEU A 542 -28.18 63.34 -17.30
C LEU A 542 -29.15 63.61 -16.13
N GLY A 543 -30.30 64.24 -16.46
CA GLY A 543 -31.57 64.02 -15.76
C GLY A 543 -31.93 64.97 -14.62
N ARG A 544 -32.73 66.01 -14.94
CA ARG A 544 -33.64 66.64 -13.97
C ARG A 544 -34.61 65.58 -13.42
N LEU A 545 -34.75 65.49 -12.10
CA LEU A 545 -35.96 65.01 -11.42
C LEU A 545 -36.27 65.96 -10.24
N PRO A 546 -37.56 66.14 -9.90
CA PRO A 546 -38.07 67.37 -9.32
C PRO A 546 -37.82 67.48 -7.82
N VAL A 547 -37.83 68.74 -7.37
CA VAL A 547 -37.91 69.18 -5.98
C VAL A 547 -39.09 68.48 -5.30
N VAL A 548 -38.80 67.78 -4.22
CA VAL A 548 -39.81 67.44 -3.21
C VAL A 548 -39.29 68.01 -1.91
N ASP A 549 -39.91 69.11 -1.49
CA ASP A 549 -39.88 69.57 -0.12
C ASP A 549 -40.42 68.43 0.75
N ASP A 550 -39.62 67.93 1.69
CA ASP A 550 -40.17 67.36 2.92
C ASP A 550 -39.15 67.48 4.05
N CYS A 551 -39.58 68.27 5.02
CA CYS A 551 -38.95 68.57 6.28
C CYS A 551 -38.75 67.30 7.12
N PHE A 552 -37.57 67.15 7.73
CA PHE A 552 -37.46 66.44 9.00
C PHE A 552 -36.60 67.29 9.94
N ASP A 553 -37.29 67.99 10.85
CA ASP A 553 -36.71 68.59 12.03
C ASP A 553 -36.10 67.50 12.92
N VAL A 554 -34.82 67.63 13.21
CA VAL A 554 -34.12 66.81 14.20
C VAL A 554 -34.06 67.60 15.49
N GLU A 555 -34.80 67.16 16.52
CA GLU A 555 -34.73 67.73 17.86
C GLU A 555 -33.30 67.63 18.44
N PRO A 556 -32.77 68.70 19.07
CA PRO A 556 -31.48 68.65 19.74
C PRO A 556 -31.61 67.96 21.10
N TRP A 557 -30.98 66.80 21.25
CA TRP A 557 -30.72 66.20 22.56
C TRP A 557 -29.64 67.01 23.30
N GLY A 558 -30.05 67.70 24.36
CA GLY A 558 -29.14 68.47 25.22
C GLY A 558 -29.70 68.81 26.61
N LYS A 559 -29.37 67.95 27.58
CA LYS A 559 -29.07 68.23 29.01
C LYS A 559 -30.04 69.07 29.85
N ALA A 560 -30.73 68.39 30.77
CA ALA A 560 -30.63 68.61 32.22
C ALA A 560 -30.91 67.29 32.95
#